data_AF-A0A1E1W5L4-F1
#
_entry.id   AF-A0A1E1W5L4-F1
#
_cell.length_a   1.000
_cell.length_b   1.000
_cell.length_c   1.000
_cell.angle_alpha   90.00
_cell.angle_beta   90.00
_cell.angle_gamma   90.00
#
_symmetry.space_group_name_H-M   'P 1'
#
loop_
_entity.id
_entity.type
_entity.pdbx_description
1 polymer ?
#
loop_
_entity_poly.entity_id
_entity_poly.type
_entity_poly.pdbx_seq_one_letter_code
_entity_poly.pdbx_strand_id
1 'polypeptide(L)'
;MNFSDNEADDTSSVDSTSNTDNTSRSETPTNSRVKKRRRGKKKTTKQVKPPYKFNCSAKEDHGQPLFGCQFNHHIAEGEPQIFAVVGSNRVSIYECPESGGFKFLQCYADPDVSCIVFLYIYSHEQYNVPTLRLCRTNIFDI
;
A
#
# COMPACT_ATOMS: atom_id res chain seq x y z
N MET A 1 -40.69 11.65 15.35
CA MET A 1 -39.74 12.11 16.39
C MET A 1 -38.46 12.48 15.68
N ASN A 2 -38.14 13.76 15.63
CA ASN A 2 -36.87 14.27 15.12
C ASN A 2 -35.87 14.34 16.29
N PHE A 3 -34.62 13.96 16.05
CA PHE A 3 -33.47 14.45 16.78
C PHE A 3 -32.38 14.82 15.77
N SER A 4 -32.21 16.13 15.58
CA SER A 4 -30.98 16.86 15.22
C SER A 4 -29.93 16.65 16.32
N ASP A 5 -28.62 16.89 16.22
CA ASP A 5 -27.61 17.23 15.21
C ASP A 5 -26.28 17.32 16.01
N ASN A 6 -25.14 17.25 15.32
CA ASN A 6 -23.85 17.87 15.68
C ASN A 6 -22.78 17.11 16.51
N GLU A 7 -21.53 17.55 16.27
CA GLU A 7 -20.19 17.16 16.79
C GLU A 7 -19.37 16.31 15.80
N ALA A 8 -18.76 16.91 14.77
CA ALA A 8 -17.54 17.74 14.76
C ALA A 8 -16.24 16.92 14.75
N ASP A 9 -15.46 17.19 13.70
CA ASP A 9 -14.09 16.78 13.40
C ASP A 9 -13.13 16.97 14.59
N ASP A 10 -12.22 16.00 14.80
CA ASP A 10 -10.92 16.26 15.40
C ASP A 10 -9.87 15.25 14.91
N THR A 11 -9.41 15.45 13.68
CA THR A 11 -8.18 14.83 13.16
C THR A 11 -6.98 15.68 13.62
N SER A 12 -6.36 15.32 14.74
CA SER A 12 -5.13 15.97 15.20
C SER A 12 -3.89 15.21 14.69
N SER A 13 -3.25 15.77 13.66
CA SER A 13 -1.89 15.40 13.24
C SER A 13 -0.89 16.26 14.00
N VAL A 14 -0.02 15.64 14.79
CA VAL A 14 1.02 16.33 15.55
C VAL A 14 2.16 16.77 14.63
N ASP A 15 2.17 18.05 14.26
CA ASP A 15 3.29 18.72 13.62
C ASP A 15 4.48 18.78 14.59
N SER A 16 5.51 17.97 14.34
CA SER A 16 6.79 18.08 15.03
C SER A 16 7.57 19.27 14.46
N THR A 17 7.46 20.43 15.09
CA THR A 17 8.34 21.57 14.85
C THR A 17 9.42 21.61 15.95
N SER A 18 10.64 21.24 15.56
CA SER A 18 11.85 21.55 16.33
C SER A 18 12.19 23.03 16.17
N ASN A 19 12.20 23.80 17.27
CA ASN A 19 13.24 24.79 17.58
C ASN A 19 12.79 25.71 18.70
N THR A 20 13.27 25.42 19.90
CA THR A 20 13.63 26.47 20.85
C THR A 20 14.85 25.96 21.60
N ASP A 21 16.02 26.57 21.36
CA ASP A 21 16.81 27.06 22.48
C ASP A 21 17.91 28.03 22.04
N ASN A 22 17.93 29.12 22.80
CA ASN A 22 19.03 30.04 23.09
C ASN A 22 19.65 30.88 21.97
N THR A 23 19.09 32.08 21.90
CA THR A 23 19.84 33.34 21.91
C THR A 23 21.15 33.26 22.70
N SER A 24 22.28 33.29 22.01
CA SER A 24 23.50 33.93 22.53
C SER A 24 24.03 34.90 21.48
N ARG A 25 23.94 36.19 21.81
CA ARG A 25 24.48 37.30 21.02
C ARG A 25 25.99 37.30 21.18
N SER A 26 26.71 37.28 20.06
CA SER A 26 28.09 37.77 19.98
C SER A 26 28.12 38.81 18.86
N GLU A 27 28.20 40.08 19.25
CA GLU A 27 28.45 41.19 18.33
C GLU A 27 29.95 41.26 18.01
N THR A 28 30.32 40.94 16.78
CA THR A 28 31.59 41.38 16.21
C THR A 28 31.36 41.83 14.76
N PRO A 29 31.61 43.11 14.43
CA PRO A 29 31.44 43.60 13.07
C PRO A 29 32.74 43.38 12.29
N THR A 30 32.79 42.34 11.45
CA THR A 30 33.84 42.23 10.43
C THR A 30 33.26 42.52 9.06
N ASN A 31 33.52 43.75 8.63
CA ASN A 31 33.32 44.31 7.31
C ASN A 31 33.89 43.39 6.20
N SER A 32 33.02 42.82 5.36
CA SER A 32 33.44 42.40 4.03
C SER A 32 32.31 42.62 3.02
N ARG A 33 32.66 43.32 1.93
CA ARG A 33 31.81 43.67 0.79
C ARG A 33 31.06 42.45 0.23
N VAL A 34 29.78 42.29 0.56
CA VAL A 34 28.95 41.28 -0.10
C VAL A 34 28.23 41.91 -1.29
N LYS A 35 28.78 41.64 -2.47
CA LYS A 35 28.17 41.88 -3.79
C LYS A 35 26.68 41.55 -3.76
N LYS A 36 25.88 42.49 -4.25
CA LYS A 36 24.45 42.41 -4.60
C LYS A 36 24.14 41.05 -5.25
N ARG A 37 23.72 40.05 -4.46
CA ARG A 37 23.34 38.72 -4.96
C ARG A 37 22.07 38.89 -5.77
N ARG A 38 22.20 38.80 -7.10
CA ARG A 38 21.09 38.65 -8.04
C ARG A 38 20.16 37.57 -7.50
N ARG A 39 18.90 37.92 -7.20
CA ARG A 39 17.84 36.96 -6.85
C ARG A 39 17.79 35.92 -7.96
N GLY A 40 18.35 34.74 -7.69
CA GLY A 40 18.28 33.60 -8.58
C GLY A 40 16.81 33.30 -8.86
N LYS A 41 16.45 33.33 -10.13
CA LYS A 41 15.14 32.92 -10.64
C LYS A 41 14.84 31.55 -10.03
N LYS A 42 13.84 31.46 -9.12
CA LYS A 42 13.42 30.18 -8.54
C LYS A 42 13.08 29.27 -9.72
N LYS A 43 13.90 28.24 -9.95
CA LYS A 43 13.60 27.20 -10.93
C LYS A 43 12.31 26.56 -10.44
N THR A 44 11.23 26.76 -11.19
CA THR A 44 9.98 26.03 -11.01
C THR A 44 10.31 24.57 -11.19
N THR A 45 10.34 23.83 -10.07
CA THR A 45 10.44 22.38 -10.08
C THR A 45 9.26 21.86 -10.86
N LYS A 46 9.53 21.29 -12.04
CA LYS A 46 8.49 20.63 -12.85
C LYS A 46 7.88 19.54 -11.97
N GLN A 47 6.61 19.66 -11.64
CA GLN A 47 5.92 18.61 -10.91
C GLN A 47 5.81 17.40 -11.81
N VAL A 48 6.54 16.33 -11.46
CA VAL A 48 6.42 15.03 -12.11
C VAL A 48 5.13 14.41 -11.61
N LYS A 49 4.17 14.21 -12.52
CA LYS A 49 2.93 13.51 -12.18
C LYS A 49 3.25 12.04 -11.87
N PRO A 50 2.67 11.45 -10.82
CA PRO A 50 2.89 10.04 -10.51
C PRO A 50 2.35 9.15 -11.65
N PRO A 51 3.02 8.03 -11.96
CA PRO A 51 2.65 7.15 -13.06
C PRO A 51 1.40 6.29 -12.78
N TYR A 52 0.83 6.38 -11.58
CA TYR A 52 -0.32 5.59 -11.16
C TYR A 52 -1.45 6.48 -10.66
N LYS A 53 -2.69 6.04 -10.93
CA LYS A 53 -3.91 6.64 -10.42
C LYS A 53 -4.63 5.60 -9.56
N PHE A 54 -5.10 6.03 -8.39
CA PHE A 54 -5.99 5.21 -7.57
C PHE A 54 -7.28 4.88 -8.34
N ASN A 55 -7.64 3.59 -8.36
CA ASN A 55 -8.84 3.11 -9.05
C ASN A 55 -9.91 2.67 -8.04
N CYS A 56 -9.57 1.75 -7.13
CA CYS A 56 -10.51 1.18 -6.18
C CYS A 56 -9.80 0.61 -4.94
N SER A 57 -10.59 0.26 -3.92
CA SER A 57 -10.15 -0.44 -2.71
C SER A 57 -11.30 -1.29 -2.15
N ALA A 58 -10.97 -2.38 -1.50
CA ALA A 58 -11.91 -3.20 -0.74
C ALA A 58 -11.26 -3.65 0.58
N LYS A 59 -12.09 -4.09 1.53
CA LYS A 59 -11.65 -4.64 2.80
C LYS A 59 -12.22 -6.05 2.94
N GLU A 60 -11.40 -7.01 3.33
CA GLU A 60 -11.85 -8.37 3.62
C GLU A 60 -12.68 -8.42 4.91
N ASP A 61 -13.61 -9.38 4.95
CA ASP A 61 -14.62 -9.54 6.01
C ASP A 61 -14.02 -9.93 7.36
N HIS A 62 -12.94 -10.71 7.37
CA HIS A 62 -12.33 -11.22 8.60
C HIS A 62 -11.59 -10.15 9.43
N GLY A 63 -11.34 -8.96 8.87
CA GLY A 63 -10.75 -7.83 9.60
C GLY A 63 -9.33 -8.06 10.12
N GLN A 64 -8.64 -9.09 9.63
CA GLN A 64 -7.24 -9.40 9.97
C GLN A 64 -6.27 -8.74 8.99
N PRO A 65 -5.00 -8.52 9.37
CA PRO A 65 -3.99 -8.00 8.46
C PRO A 65 -3.78 -8.88 7.23
N LEU A 66 -3.49 -8.23 6.10
CA LEU A 66 -3.00 -8.87 4.88
C LEU A 66 -1.49 -8.94 4.94
N PHE A 67 -0.92 -10.12 4.71
CA PHE A 67 0.53 -10.33 4.74
C PHE A 67 1.17 -10.29 3.36
N GLY A 68 0.40 -10.55 2.30
CA GLY A 68 0.94 -10.51 0.95
C GLY A 68 -0.13 -10.46 -0.13
N CYS A 69 0.26 -9.92 -1.28
CA CYS A 69 -0.47 -10.01 -2.53
C CYS A 69 0.51 -10.25 -3.68
N GLN A 70 0.08 -10.95 -4.73
CA GLN A 70 0.90 -11.23 -5.92
C GLN A 70 -0.01 -11.42 -7.14
N PHE A 71 0.45 -10.96 -8.30
CA PHE A 71 -0.24 -11.23 -9.56
C PHE A 71 0.17 -12.58 -10.13
N ASN A 72 -0.74 -13.25 -10.81
CA ASN A 72 -0.42 -14.40 -11.64
C ASN A 72 0.25 -13.91 -12.93
N HIS A 73 1.57 -14.04 -13.01
CA HIS A 73 2.33 -13.62 -14.20
C HIS A 73 2.25 -14.62 -15.36
N HIS A 74 1.59 -15.77 -15.18
CA HIS A 74 1.47 -16.79 -16.22
C HIS A 74 0.20 -16.63 -17.08
N ILE A 75 -0.51 -15.52 -16.92
CA ILE A 75 -1.72 -15.21 -17.70
C ILE A 75 -1.33 -14.77 -19.10
N ALA A 76 -2.00 -15.32 -20.12
CA ALA A 76 -1.80 -14.95 -21.51
C ALA A 76 -2.23 -13.50 -21.78
N GLU A 77 -1.61 -12.87 -22.80
CA GLU A 77 -2.01 -11.54 -23.24
C GLU A 77 -3.48 -11.52 -23.70
N GLY A 78 -4.28 -10.62 -23.13
CA GLY A 78 -5.71 -10.47 -23.44
C GLY A 78 -6.67 -11.06 -22.41
N GLU A 79 -6.17 -11.85 -21.46
CA GLU A 79 -6.97 -12.35 -20.33
C GLU A 79 -6.92 -11.36 -19.13
N PRO A 80 -7.98 -11.31 -18.30
CA PRO A 80 -8.00 -10.42 -17.15
C PRO A 80 -6.92 -10.82 -16.14
N GLN A 81 -6.25 -9.81 -15.57
CA GLN A 81 -5.19 -10.04 -14.60
C GLN A 81 -5.78 -10.61 -13.32
N ILE A 82 -5.17 -11.67 -12.77
CA ILE A 82 -5.62 -12.29 -11.51
C ILE A 82 -4.53 -12.06 -10.47
N PHE A 83 -4.93 -11.72 -9.25
CA PHE A 83 -4.04 -11.68 -8.10
C PHE A 83 -4.66 -12.44 -6.93
N ALA A 84 -3.80 -12.99 -6.08
CA ALA A 84 -4.23 -13.55 -4.81
C ALA A 84 -3.66 -12.75 -3.63
N VAL A 85 -4.40 -12.77 -2.54
CA VAL A 85 -4.09 -12.10 -1.27
C VAL A 85 -4.10 -13.14 -0.17
N VAL A 86 -3.15 -13.05 0.74
CA VAL A 86 -3.06 -13.91 1.92
C VAL A 86 -3.19 -13.10 3.20
N GLY A 87 -4.03 -13.58 4.11
CA GLY A 87 -4.30 -12.96 5.39
C GLY A 87 -4.98 -13.97 6.32
N SER A 88 -4.59 -14.01 7.60
CA SER A 88 -5.05 -15.05 8.52
C SER A 88 -4.75 -16.47 7.98
N ASN A 89 -5.72 -17.37 8.10
CA ASN A 89 -5.78 -18.70 7.50
C ASN A 89 -6.44 -18.68 6.10
N ARG A 90 -6.60 -17.52 5.45
CA ARG A 90 -7.32 -17.35 4.19
C ARG A 90 -6.42 -16.96 3.02
N VAL A 91 -6.81 -17.45 1.85
CA VAL A 91 -6.26 -17.05 0.56
C VAL A 91 -7.40 -16.68 -0.37
N SER A 92 -7.49 -15.40 -0.70
CA SER A 92 -8.52 -14.84 -1.58
C SER A 92 -7.95 -14.58 -2.97
N ILE A 93 -8.70 -14.93 -4.01
CA ILE A 93 -8.35 -14.75 -5.41
C ILE A 93 -9.28 -13.71 -6.01
N TYR A 94 -8.69 -12.75 -6.73
CA TYR A 94 -9.37 -11.64 -7.36
C TYR A 94 -8.98 -11.51 -8.83
N GLU A 95 -9.93 -11.07 -9.63
CA GLU A 95 -9.77 -10.72 -11.04
C GLU A 95 -9.78 -9.19 -11.19
N CYS A 96 -8.96 -8.64 -12.09
CA CYS A 96 -8.96 -7.23 -12.48
C CYS A 96 -9.50 -7.09 -13.91
N PRO A 97 -10.81 -6.78 -14.08
CA PRO A 97 -11.38 -6.52 -15.39
C PRO A 97 -10.81 -5.24 -16.03
N GLU A 98 -10.85 -5.16 -17.36
CA GLU A 98 -10.39 -3.98 -18.10
C GLU A 98 -11.25 -2.73 -17.82
N SER A 99 -12.53 -2.91 -17.45
CA SER A 99 -13.41 -1.83 -17.00
C SER A 99 -12.96 -1.16 -15.69
N GLY A 100 -11.96 -1.74 -15.01
CA GLY A 100 -11.43 -1.26 -13.74
C GLY A 100 -12.03 -1.98 -12.54
N GLY A 101 -11.51 -1.64 -11.37
CA GLY A 101 -11.87 -2.36 -10.15
C GLY A 101 -11.14 -3.70 -10.02
N PHE A 102 -11.63 -4.51 -9.09
CA PHE A 102 -11.35 -5.94 -9.02
C PHE A 102 -12.58 -6.69 -8.52
N LYS A 103 -12.70 -7.95 -8.91
CA LYS A 103 -13.82 -8.83 -8.61
C LYS A 103 -13.32 -10.02 -7.78
N PHE A 104 -14.02 -10.33 -6.70
CA PHE A 104 -13.76 -11.53 -5.93
C PHE A 104 -14.13 -12.78 -6.74
N LEU A 105 -13.22 -13.76 -6.79
CA LEU A 105 -13.45 -15.04 -7.44
C LEU A 105 -13.69 -16.15 -6.42
N GLN A 106 -12.71 -16.35 -5.52
CA GLN A 106 -12.71 -17.48 -4.60
C GLN A 106 -11.92 -17.15 -3.34
N CYS A 107 -12.29 -17.76 -2.23
CA CYS A 107 -11.49 -17.78 -1.01
C CYS A 107 -11.29 -19.24 -0.57
N TYR A 108 -10.05 -19.60 -0.27
CA TYR A 108 -9.74 -20.81 0.47
C TYR A 108 -9.47 -20.43 1.92
N ALA A 109 -10.08 -21.15 2.87
CA ALA A 109 -9.78 -21.01 4.28
C ALA A 109 -9.24 -22.35 4.79
N ASP A 110 -8.08 -22.31 5.43
CA ASP A 110 -7.53 -23.49 6.09
C ASP A 110 -8.46 -23.96 7.21
N PRO A 111 -8.79 -25.27 7.29
CA PRO A 111 -9.53 -25.82 8.43
C PRO A 111 -8.86 -25.54 9.78
N ASP A 112 -7.53 -25.42 9.81
CA ASP A 112 -6.80 -24.97 10.97
C ASP A 112 -6.85 -23.44 11.08
N VAL A 113 -7.71 -22.94 11.97
CA VAL A 113 -7.88 -21.51 12.25
C VAL A 113 -6.65 -20.83 12.87
N SER A 114 -5.70 -21.62 13.37
CA SER A 114 -4.44 -21.11 13.92
C SER A 114 -3.33 -20.98 12.87
N CYS A 115 -3.54 -21.59 11.69
CA CYS A 115 -2.60 -21.53 10.58
C CYS A 115 -2.53 -20.09 10.04
N ILE A 116 -1.31 -19.59 9.85
CA ILE A 116 -1.07 -18.32 9.18
C ILE A 116 -0.37 -18.61 7.85
N VAL A 117 -0.97 -18.15 6.76
CA VAL A 117 -0.39 -18.25 5.41
C VAL A 117 0.46 -17.01 5.13
N PHE A 118 1.76 -17.22 4.88
CA PHE A 118 2.72 -16.12 4.68
C PHE A 118 3.13 -15.93 3.23
N LEU A 119 3.15 -17.00 2.45
CA LEU A 119 3.61 -16.98 1.06
C LEU A 119 2.76 -17.92 0.21
N TYR A 120 2.55 -17.53 -1.03
CA TYR A 120 2.07 -18.43 -2.06
C TYR A 120 2.87 -18.26 -3.35
N ILE A 121 2.82 -19.29 -4.20
CA ILE A 121 3.48 -19.29 -5.51
C ILE A 121 2.54 -19.91 -6.55
N TYR A 122 2.39 -19.24 -7.69
CA TYR A 122 1.77 -19.83 -8.88
C TYR A 122 2.76 -20.79 -9.56
N SER A 123 2.36 -22.05 -9.74
CA SER A 123 3.10 -23.02 -10.56
C SER A 123 2.28 -23.42 -11.79
N HIS A 124 2.95 -23.59 -12.93
CA HIS A 124 2.38 -24.25 -14.10
C HIS A 124 2.65 -25.75 -14.01
N GLU A 125 1.60 -26.56 -13.97
CA GLU A 125 1.73 -28.00 -14.15
C GLU A 125 1.56 -28.40 -15.63
N GLN A 126 1.99 -29.61 -16.00
CA GLN A 126 2.02 -30.12 -17.38
C GLN A 126 0.66 -30.10 -18.11
N TYR A 127 -0.45 -29.89 -17.40
CA TYR A 127 -1.81 -29.83 -17.94
C TYR A 127 -2.39 -28.42 -18.13
N ASN A 128 -1.55 -27.38 -18.06
CA ASN A 128 -1.97 -25.98 -18.29
C ASN A 128 -2.98 -25.42 -17.26
N VAL A 129 -3.09 -26.07 -16.10
CA VAL A 129 -3.91 -25.57 -14.99
C VAL A 129 -2.99 -24.80 -14.01
N PRO A 130 -3.24 -23.51 -13.76
CA PRO A 130 -2.47 -22.75 -12.78
C PRO A 130 -2.76 -23.29 -11.37
N THR A 131 -1.72 -23.69 -10.65
CA THR A 131 -1.83 -24.20 -9.28
C THR A 131 -1.24 -23.20 -8.30
N LEU A 132 -1.95 -22.92 -7.22
CA LEU A 132 -1.47 -22.11 -6.10
C LEU A 132 -0.91 -23.03 -5.01
N ARG A 133 0.37 -22.87 -4.68
CA ARG A 133 1.02 -23.55 -3.55
C ARG A 133 1.13 -22.59 -2.38
N LEU A 134 0.73 -23.02 -1.18
CA LEU A 134 0.73 -22.21 0.04
C LEU A 134 1.86 -22.67 0.96
N CYS A 135 2.67 -21.74 1.46
CA CYS A 135 3.63 -22.02 2.51
C CYS A 135 3.00 -21.66 3.87
N ARG A 136 2.88 -22.66 4.74
CA ARG A 136 2.32 -22.54 6.09
C ARG A 136 3.45 -22.51 7.12
N THR A 137 3.14 -22.02 8.32
CA THR A 137 4.08 -21.97 9.46
C THR A 137 4.55 -23.36 9.94
N ASN A 138 3.85 -24.43 9.55
CA ASN A 138 4.31 -25.80 9.70
C ASN A 138 4.75 -26.32 8.33
N ILE A 139 6.05 -26.22 8.08
CA ILE A 139 6.74 -26.61 6.84
C ILE A 139 6.76 -28.14 6.60
N PHE A 140 6.10 -28.93 7.45
CA PHE A 140 6.21 -30.39 7.49
C PHE A 140 5.09 -31.17 6.78
N ASP A 141 4.10 -30.52 6.18
CA ASP A 141 3.04 -31.21 5.43
C ASP A 141 3.00 -30.76 3.95
N ILE A 142 4.09 -31.00 3.21
CA ILE A 142 4.13 -30.97 1.74
C ILE A 142 4.76 -32.28 1.24
#